data_AF-A0A5K0Y3E2-F1
#
_entry.id   AF-A0A5K0Y3E2-F1
#
_cell.length_a   1.000
_cell.length_b   1.000
_cell.length_c   1.000
_cell.angle_alpha   90.00
_cell.angle_beta   90.00
_cell.angle_gamma   90.00
#
_symmetry.space_group_name_H-M   'P 1'
#
loop_
_entity.id
_entity.type
_entity.pdbx_description
1 polymer ?
#
loop_
_entity_poly.entity_id
_entity_poly.type
_entity_poly.pdbx_seq_one_letter_code
_entity_poly.pdbx_strand_id
1 'polypeptide(L)' 'LFSQVDVETEIAGREMKRRMFKKFSFRAVDLDALLDMPTEELIKLFHARAR' A
#
# COMPACT_ATOMS: atom_id res chain seq x y z
N LEU A 1 1.08 32.62 1.09
CA LEU A 1 0.61 31.85 -0.08
C LEU A 1 1.70 30.84 -0.39
N PHE A 2 1.58 29.63 0.13
CA PHE A 2 2.57 28.57 -0.09
C PHE A 2 2.37 28.01 -1.50
N SER A 3 3.35 28.24 -2.36
CA SER A 3 3.41 27.70 -3.71
C SER A 3 3.57 26.18 -3.63
N GLN A 4 2.59 25.50 -4.22
CA GLN A 4 2.60 24.10 -4.59
C GLN A 4 4.00 23.69 -5.09
N VAL A 5 4.62 22.70 -4.46
CA VAL A 5 5.85 22.08 -4.97
C VAL A 5 5.41 21.00 -5.95
N ASP A 6 5.70 21.20 -7.23
CA ASP A 6 5.45 20.25 -8.30
C ASP A 6 6.35 19.00 -8.13
N VAL A 7 5.76 17.90 -7.68
CA VAL A 7 6.40 16.57 -7.55
C VAL A 7 6.17 15.74 -8.82
N GLU A 8 6.08 16.35 -10.00
CA GLU A 8 5.70 15.64 -11.24
C GLU A 8 6.84 15.39 -12.24
N THR A 9 8.03 15.99 -12.06
CA THR A 9 9.04 16.05 -13.13
C THR A 9 10.34 15.24 -12.92
N GLU A 10 10.32 14.10 -12.21
CA GLU A 10 11.51 13.21 -12.13
C GLU A 10 11.23 11.73 -12.44
N ILE A 11 10.22 11.41 -13.25
CA ILE A 11 9.93 10.00 -13.64
C ILE A 11 10.10 9.74 -15.16
N ALA A 12 10.67 10.70 -15.91
CA ALA A 12 10.67 10.67 -17.38
C ALA A 12 12.00 10.26 -18.05
N GLY A 13 13.00 9.76 -17.31
CA GLY A 13 14.36 9.49 -17.85
C GLY A 13 14.88 8.06 -17.75
N ARG A 14 14.08 7.14 -17.18
CA ARG A 14 14.41 5.72 -17.10
C ARG A 14 13.29 5.02 -17.84
N GLU A 15 13.58 4.11 -18.76
CA GLU A 15 12.62 3.04 -19.08
C GLU A 15 12.46 2.17 -17.83
N MET A 16 11.91 2.78 -16.79
CA MET A 16 11.54 2.17 -15.54
C MET A 16 10.35 1.32 -15.92
N LYS A 17 10.62 0.06 -16.26
CA LYS A 17 9.62 -1.00 -16.43
C LYS A 17 8.52 -0.71 -15.41
N ARG A 18 7.39 -0.17 -15.88
CA ARG A 18 6.33 0.40 -15.02
C ARG A 18 6.12 -0.64 -13.95
N ARG A 19 6.49 -0.31 -12.71
CA ARG A 19 6.57 -1.29 -11.64
C ARG A 19 5.15 -1.77 -11.41
N MET A 20 4.83 -2.91 -12.03
CA MET A 20 3.46 -3.41 -12.07
C MET A 20 3.03 -3.62 -10.63
N PHE A 21 1.90 -3.01 -10.25
CA PHE A 21 1.39 -3.17 -8.90
C PHE A 21 1.09 -4.65 -8.67
N LYS A 22 1.82 -5.25 -7.75
CA LYS A 22 1.54 -6.61 -7.32
C LYS A 22 0.31 -6.52 -6.42
N LYS A 23 -0.81 -7.08 -6.88
CA LYS A 23 -2.00 -7.23 -6.03
C LYS A 23 -1.60 -8.10 -4.84
N PHE A 24 -1.76 -7.56 -3.64
CA PHE A 24 -1.50 -8.26 -2.39
C PHE A 24 -2.84 -8.58 -1.75
N SER A 25 -3.09 -9.86 -1.56
CA SER A 25 -4.24 -10.34 -0.80
C SER A 25 -3.71 -11.25 0.32
N PHE A 26 -4.02 -10.90 1.57
CA PHE A 26 -3.68 -11.70 2.74
C PHE A 26 -4.95 -12.39 3.24
N ARG A 27 -4.95 -13.73 3.30
CA ARG A 27 -6.09 -14.51 3.81
C ARG A 27 -7.43 -14.15 3.12
N ALA A 28 -7.39 -13.87 1.82
CA ALA A 28 -8.52 -13.41 1.01
C ALA A 28 -9.02 -11.98 1.30
N VAL A 29 -8.23 -11.18 2.01
CA VAL A 29 -8.46 -9.74 2.23
C VAL A 29 -7.43 -8.94 1.42
N ASP A 30 -7.91 -7.96 0.65
CA ASP A 30 -7.07 -7.06 -0.13
C ASP A 30 -6.39 -5.99 0.74
N LEU A 31 -5.31 -5.40 0.23
CA LEU A 31 -4.53 -4.39 0.95
C LEU A 31 -5.38 -3.20 1.42
N ASP A 32 -6.25 -2.67 0.55
CA ASP A 32 -7.09 -1.51 0.88
C ASP A 32 -8.04 -1.85 2.04
N ALA A 33 -8.66 -3.03 1.99
CA ALA A 33 -9.52 -3.52 3.07
C ALA A 33 -8.76 -3.85 4.37
N LEU A 34 -7.49 -4.27 4.29
CA LEU A 34 -6.66 -4.49 5.49
C LEU A 34 -6.34 -3.20 6.23
N LEU A 35 -6.22 -2.07 5.50
CA LEU A 35 -5.94 -0.77 6.10
C LEU A 35 -7.19 -0.14 6.72
N ASP A 36 -8.38 -0.49 6.22
CA ASP A 36 -9.66 0.01 6.71
C ASP A 36 -10.21 -0.76 7.92
N MET A 37 -9.67 -1.95 8.21
CA MET A 37 -10.15 -2.79 9.32
C MET A 37 -9.58 -2.39 10.70
N PRO A 38 -10.40 -2.45 11.76
CA PRO A 38 -9.94 -2.17 13.11
C PRO A 38 -9.03 -3.30 13.65
N THR A 39 -8.15 -2.93 14.59
CA THR A 39 -7.12 -3.82 15.15
C THR A 39 -7.68 -5.11 15.78
N GLU A 40 -8.89 -5.08 16.33
CA GLU A 40 -9.53 -6.25 16.95
C GLU A 40 -9.82 -7.39 15.96
N GLU A 41 -10.17 -7.03 14.73
CA GLU A 41 -10.43 -7.98 13.64
C GLU A 41 -9.11 -8.41 12.99
N LEU A 42 -8.19 -7.45 12.82
CA LEU A 42 -6.87 -7.66 12.24
C LEU A 42 -6.04 -8.68 13.06
N ILE A 43 -6.10 -8.61 14.38
CA ILE A 43 -5.39 -9.51 15.30
C ILE A 43 -5.80 -10.99 15.10
N LYS A 44 -7.06 -11.26 14.73
CA LYS A 44 -7.56 -12.63 14.52
C LYS A 44 -7.05 -13.23 13.21
N LEU A 45 -6.70 -12.37 12.24
CA LEU A 45 -6.15 -12.76 10.94
C LEU A 45 -4.65 -13.08 11.02
N PHE A 46 -3.93 -12.47 11.97
CA PHE A 46 -2.50 -12.69 12.16
C PHE A 46 -2.17 -13.93 12.99
N HIS A 47 -0.94 -14.42 12.80
CA HIS A 47 -0.40 -15.52 13.62
C HIS A 47 -0.16 -15.07 15.05
N ALA A 48 -0.16 -16.02 16.00
CA ALA A 48 0.02 -15.76 17.43
C ALA A 48 1.27 -14.95 17.82
N ARG A 49 2.31 -14.91 16.96
CA ARG A 49 3.54 -14.14 17.19
C ARG A 49 3.48 -12.70 16.67
N ALA A 50 2.55 -12.42 15.75
CA ALA A 50 2.38 -11.11 15.11
C ALA A 50 1.18 -10.33 15.68
N ARG A 51 0.38 -10.96 16.53
CA ARG A 51 -0.54 -10.31 17.46
C ARG A 51 0.26 -9.58 18.54
#